data_AF-A0A9W9XZ99-F1
#
_entry.id   AF-A0A9W9XZ99-F1
#
_cell.length_a   1.000
_cell.length_b   1.000
_cell.length_c   1.000
_cell.angle_alpha   90.00
_cell.angle_beta   90.00
_cell.angle_gamma   90.00
#
_symmetry.space_group_name_H-M   'P 1'
#
loop_
_entity.id
_entity.type
_entity.pdbx_description
1 polymer ?
#
loop_
_entity_poly.entity_id
_entity_poly.type
_entity_poly.pdbx_seq_one_letter_code
_entity_poly.pdbx_strand_id
1 'polypeptide(L)'
;MSQEVTRTESIEEQERARDGDKKPKSRRPANTAFRQQRLKAWHVLPLFFIVGIIFAPIGGVLLWASSLVQEISIDYSYCAERATANYQPVPHYSATFKSAIRRPSWRKTVDESNNTICTLLFEVPNELPAPVFMYYRLTNFYQNHRRYVQSLDLNQLKGDAVPYHTIKGGTCDPLAVNSTAGKVYYPCGLIANSFFNDSIGMPQARYSTETGDEKGGMLFYEMTDKGIAWDSDKELIKKTKYTLEEMQPPPNWAWATKNNTYEELLNLHENEAFMVWMRTAGLPSFSKLSRRNDTHGMPAATYSIEILDRFNVTEYDGTKSILISTRTVLGGKNPFMGIAYIVVGGICVVLGALFTVAHLVRPSAGFLHEVGRLKSDEASPAGSQARQAPIEIETWFHIISSKSESTQVTEDMINSQFSILQQSYADSGISYRLQGVTRHTNDTWASNADDMAMKTTLRKGSYRTLNVYFQTNLQASPGQAGRAFGHRGAVTNADLAPSVLGFCTLPDPSVNASSPSSHYVKDGCNILAKTMPGGSLDLYNRGGTAIHEIGHWNGLLHTFQGESCSADNPGDYISDTPQQSTPTNGCPAQKDSCPDSPGLDAVHDFMDYSSDVCYERFTPGQGERMRSMWISMREGK
;
A
#
# COMPACT_ATOMS: atom_id res chain seq x y z
N MET A 1 15.26 -68.11 -63.13
CA MET A 1 16.63 -67.71 -63.47
C MET A 1 17.23 -67.07 -62.24
N SER A 2 17.93 -67.80 -61.38
CA SER A 2 19.34 -68.22 -61.45
C SER A 2 20.11 -67.44 -60.37
N GLN A 3 20.31 -68.08 -59.21
CA GLN A 3 21.62 -68.48 -58.62
C GLN A 3 22.31 -67.34 -57.84
N GLU A 4 22.34 -67.34 -56.50
CA GLU A 4 22.99 -68.24 -55.51
C GLU A 4 24.49 -67.95 -55.31
N VAL A 5 25.00 -68.28 -54.10
CA VAL A 5 26.41 -68.36 -53.60
C VAL A 5 26.78 -67.23 -52.62
N THR A 6 26.61 -67.35 -51.30
CA THR A 6 27.30 -68.11 -50.20
C THR A 6 28.62 -67.54 -49.65
N ARG A 7 28.61 -67.34 -48.31
CA ARG A 7 29.71 -67.49 -47.31
C ARG A 7 30.84 -66.45 -47.35
N THR A 8 31.30 -65.86 -46.24
CA THR A 8 31.97 -66.52 -45.12
C THR A 8 32.17 -65.53 -43.97
N GLU A 9 31.94 -65.97 -42.73
CA GLU A 9 32.36 -65.30 -41.50
C GLU A 9 33.90 -65.16 -41.47
N SER A 10 34.41 -63.98 -41.09
CA SER A 10 35.79 -63.83 -40.64
C SER A 10 35.83 -62.94 -39.41
N ILE A 11 35.97 -63.58 -38.24
CA ILE A 11 36.99 -63.38 -37.19
C ILE A 11 37.71 -61.99 -37.19
N GLU A 12 36.98 -60.90 -37.33
CA GLU A 12 37.47 -59.53 -37.04
C GLU A 12 36.53 -58.79 -36.07
N GLU A 13 35.33 -59.33 -35.82
CA GLU A 13 34.32 -58.73 -34.94
C GLU A 13 34.63 -58.90 -33.44
N GLN A 14 35.69 -59.62 -33.07
CA GLN A 14 36.10 -59.82 -31.68
C GLN A 14 37.37 -59.08 -31.25
N GLU A 15 38.09 -58.39 -32.15
CA GLU A 15 39.34 -57.67 -31.79
C GLU A 15 39.27 -56.13 -31.88
N ARG A 16 38.12 -55.53 -32.21
CA ARG A 16 37.89 -54.07 -32.06
C ARG A 16 36.92 -53.69 -30.94
N ALA A 17 36.83 -54.52 -29.90
CA ALA A 17 36.23 -54.14 -28.61
C ALA A 17 37.18 -53.27 -27.75
N ARG A 18 38.15 -52.59 -28.37
CA ARG A 18 39.04 -51.60 -27.74
C ARG A 18 39.20 -50.41 -28.69
N ASP A 19 38.53 -49.34 -28.29
CA ASP A 19 38.60 -47.95 -28.74
C ASP A 19 37.72 -47.51 -29.94
N GLY A 20 36.94 -46.45 -29.70
CA GLY A 20 35.94 -45.82 -30.60
C GLY A 20 34.49 -46.16 -30.20
N ASP A 21 33.56 -45.26 -29.88
CA ASP A 21 33.38 -43.89 -30.35
C ASP A 21 32.51 -43.11 -29.33
N LYS A 22 33.05 -42.07 -28.68
CA LYS A 22 32.25 -41.21 -27.78
C LYS A 22 31.34 -40.35 -28.65
N LYS A 23 30.02 -40.64 -28.64
CA LYS A 23 29.00 -39.72 -29.18
C LYS A 23 29.31 -38.28 -28.71
N PRO A 24 29.40 -37.29 -29.62
CA PRO A 24 29.67 -35.92 -29.21
C PRO A 24 28.57 -35.49 -28.24
N LYS A 25 28.95 -35.08 -27.02
CA LYS A 25 28.04 -34.46 -26.05
C LYS A 25 27.57 -33.14 -26.67
N SER A 26 26.49 -33.19 -27.42
CA SER A 26 25.83 -32.01 -27.96
C SER A 26 25.37 -31.15 -26.78
N ARG A 27 25.97 -29.97 -26.65
CA ARG A 27 25.53 -28.91 -25.73
C ARG A 27 24.33 -28.14 -26.30
N ARG A 28 23.75 -28.59 -27.41
CA ARG A 28 22.65 -27.88 -28.08
C ARG A 28 21.39 -27.99 -27.20
N PRO A 29 20.83 -26.86 -26.72
CA PRO A 29 19.60 -26.88 -25.94
C PRO A 29 18.46 -27.50 -26.74
N ALA A 30 17.55 -28.21 -26.06
CA ALA A 30 16.39 -28.80 -26.71
C ALA A 30 15.57 -27.72 -27.45
N ASN A 31 15.19 -28.01 -28.69
CA ASN A 31 14.44 -27.09 -29.57
C ASN A 31 12.94 -27.15 -29.28
N THR A 32 12.56 -26.83 -28.05
CA THR A 32 11.16 -26.75 -27.61
C THR A 32 10.71 -25.30 -27.51
N ALA A 33 9.42 -25.02 -27.75
CA ALA A 33 8.88 -23.66 -27.71
C ALA A 33 9.15 -22.93 -26.37
N PHE A 34 9.19 -23.69 -25.27
CA PHE A 34 9.52 -23.17 -23.95
C PHE A 34 11.01 -22.78 -23.81
N ARG A 35 11.94 -23.66 -24.20
CA ARG A 35 13.39 -23.40 -24.09
C ARG A 35 13.94 -22.44 -25.15
N GLN A 36 13.21 -22.28 -26.26
CA GLN A 36 13.54 -21.36 -27.35
C GLN A 36 12.73 -20.05 -27.28
N GLN A 37 11.98 -19.84 -26.19
CA GLN A 37 11.15 -18.63 -25.97
C GLN A 37 10.19 -18.32 -27.13
N ARG A 38 9.66 -19.35 -27.79
CA ARG A 38 8.62 -19.25 -28.84
C ARG A 38 7.24 -19.58 -28.29
N LEU A 39 7.02 -19.37 -26.99
CA LEU A 39 5.70 -19.51 -26.41
C LEU A 39 4.75 -18.50 -27.07
N LYS A 40 3.51 -18.92 -27.33
CA LYS A 40 2.49 -18.02 -27.86
C LYS A 40 2.30 -16.86 -26.89
N ALA A 41 2.72 -15.66 -27.29
CA ALA A 41 2.38 -14.43 -26.62
C ALA A 41 0.99 -13.98 -27.07
N TRP A 42 0.20 -13.44 -26.14
CA TRP A 42 -1.10 -12.85 -26.44
C TRP A 42 -0.98 -11.33 -26.49
N HIS A 43 -1.65 -10.72 -27.47
CA HIS A 43 -1.73 -9.27 -27.56
C HIS A 43 -2.54 -8.73 -26.38
N VAL A 44 -2.10 -7.61 -25.80
CA VAL A 44 -2.70 -6.99 -24.61
C VAL A 44 -3.92 -6.14 -24.97
N LEU A 45 -4.11 -5.78 -26.23
CA LEU A 45 -5.19 -4.90 -26.69
C LEU A 45 -6.61 -5.45 -26.42
N PRO A 46 -6.92 -6.75 -26.64
CA PRO A 46 -8.21 -7.33 -26.25
C PRO A 46 -8.47 -7.26 -24.75
N LEU A 47 -7.43 -7.28 -23.90
CA LEU A 47 -7.58 -7.26 -22.45
C LEU A 47 -8.21 -5.94 -21.96
N PHE A 48 -7.84 -4.81 -22.55
CA PHE A 48 -8.42 -3.50 -22.19
C PHE A 48 -9.94 -3.45 -22.46
N PHE A 49 -10.38 -4.02 -23.58
CA PHE A 49 -11.80 -4.11 -23.91
C PHE A 49 -12.52 -5.11 -23.03
N ILE A 50 -11.91 -6.26 -22.73
CA ILE A 50 -12.49 -7.27 -21.82
C ILE A 50 -12.68 -6.68 -20.42
N VAL A 51 -11.66 -6.04 -19.86
CA VAL A 51 -11.75 -5.38 -18.54
C VAL A 51 -12.82 -4.30 -18.56
N GLY A 52 -12.86 -3.45 -19.60
CA GLY A 52 -13.90 -2.43 -19.76
C GLY A 52 -15.32 -3.00 -19.81
N ILE A 53 -15.54 -4.04 -20.62
CA ILE A 53 -16.85 -4.70 -20.80
C ILE A 53 -17.30 -5.42 -19.52
N ILE A 54 -16.38 -5.90 -18.69
CA ILE A 54 -16.72 -6.55 -17.42
C ILE A 54 -16.95 -5.50 -16.32
N PHE A 55 -16.08 -4.50 -16.21
CA PHE A 55 -16.09 -3.56 -15.09
C PHE A 55 -17.23 -2.54 -15.19
N ALA A 56 -17.63 -2.13 -16.40
CA ALA A 56 -18.72 -1.16 -16.55
C ALA A 56 -20.10 -1.72 -16.11
N PRO A 57 -20.54 -2.92 -16.51
CA PRO A 57 -21.76 -3.54 -15.99
C PRO A 57 -21.69 -3.82 -14.48
N ILE A 58 -20.55 -4.32 -13.99
CA ILE A 58 -20.38 -4.54 -12.54
C ILE A 58 -20.52 -3.22 -11.79
N GLY A 59 -19.80 -2.17 -12.21
CA GLY A 59 -19.90 -0.85 -11.59
C GLY A 59 -21.31 -0.26 -11.64
N GLY A 60 -22.02 -0.46 -12.75
CA GLY A 60 -23.43 -0.10 -12.90
C GLY A 60 -24.34 -0.83 -11.91
N VAL A 61 -24.17 -2.15 -11.75
CA VAL A 61 -24.91 -2.95 -10.77
C VAL A 61 -24.58 -2.53 -9.34
N LEU A 62 -23.32 -2.25 -9.02
CA LEU A 62 -22.90 -1.76 -7.71
C LEU A 62 -23.51 -0.38 -7.39
N LEU A 63 -23.51 0.54 -8.35
CA LEU A 63 -24.17 1.84 -8.20
C LEU A 63 -25.67 1.72 -8.01
N TRP A 64 -26.31 0.89 -8.83
CA TRP A 64 -27.74 0.63 -8.72
C TRP A 64 -28.07 0.04 -7.35
N ALA A 65 -27.36 -0.97 -6.90
CA ALA A 65 -27.53 -1.56 -5.56
C ALA A 65 -27.33 -0.52 -4.44
N SER A 66 -26.30 0.33 -4.53
CA SER A 66 -26.11 1.41 -3.56
C SER A 66 -27.27 2.43 -3.58
N SER A 67 -27.94 2.64 -4.72
CA SER A 67 -29.07 3.57 -4.84
C SER A 67 -30.39 3.02 -4.27
N LEU A 68 -30.50 1.69 -4.11
CA LEU A 68 -31.65 1.05 -3.48
C LEU A 68 -31.66 1.23 -1.95
N VAL A 69 -30.50 1.53 -1.36
CA VAL A 69 -30.40 1.78 0.08
C VAL A 69 -31.10 3.08 0.42
N GLN A 70 -32.02 3.00 1.37
CA GLN A 70 -32.73 4.14 1.93
C GLN A 70 -32.26 4.36 3.36
N GLU A 71 -31.94 5.60 3.70
CA GLU A 71 -31.37 5.93 5.01
C GLU A 71 -31.71 7.34 5.47
N ILE A 72 -31.75 7.53 6.78
CA ILE A 72 -31.90 8.83 7.44
C ILE A 72 -30.90 8.94 8.58
N SER A 73 -30.15 10.04 8.60
CA SER A 73 -29.18 10.40 9.62
C SER A 73 -29.60 11.72 10.27
N ILE A 74 -29.82 11.73 11.57
CA ILE A 74 -30.27 12.91 12.33
C ILE A 74 -29.22 13.24 13.38
N ASP A 75 -28.61 14.43 13.27
CA ASP A 75 -27.64 14.92 14.24
C ASP A 75 -28.35 15.47 15.48
N TYR A 76 -28.00 14.92 16.64
CA TYR A 76 -28.57 15.34 17.92
C TYR A 76 -27.52 15.85 18.92
N SER A 77 -26.29 16.14 18.46
CA SER A 77 -25.14 16.51 19.29
C SER A 77 -25.41 17.69 20.23
N TYR A 78 -26.13 18.69 19.73
CA TYR A 78 -26.44 19.93 20.46
C TYR A 78 -27.86 19.96 21.01
N CYS A 79 -28.53 18.81 21.12
CA CYS A 79 -29.90 18.77 21.61
C CYS A 79 -29.99 19.28 23.06
N ALA A 80 -29.07 18.87 23.94
CA ALA A 80 -29.04 19.33 25.32
C ALA A 80 -28.88 20.86 25.47
N GLU A 81 -28.16 21.51 24.55
CA GLU A 81 -27.86 22.95 24.61
C GLU A 81 -28.87 23.82 23.86
N ARG A 82 -29.36 23.36 22.69
CA ARG A 82 -30.12 24.18 21.75
C ARG A 82 -31.59 23.83 21.64
N ALA A 83 -32.01 22.61 21.97
CA ALA A 83 -33.41 22.22 21.83
C ALA A 83 -34.24 22.77 23.01
N THR A 84 -35.51 23.08 22.74
CA THR A 84 -36.47 23.54 23.75
C THR A 84 -37.49 22.44 24.07
N ALA A 85 -38.42 22.70 25.00
CA ALA A 85 -39.52 21.79 25.29
C ALA A 85 -40.46 21.54 24.09
N ASN A 86 -40.51 22.48 23.14
CA ASN A 86 -41.33 22.38 21.94
C ASN A 86 -40.51 21.81 20.76
N TYR A 87 -41.19 21.13 19.84
CA TYR A 87 -40.57 20.61 18.64
C TYR A 87 -40.05 21.75 17.75
N GLN A 88 -38.77 21.68 17.41
CA GLN A 88 -38.09 22.60 16.51
C GLN A 88 -37.33 21.83 15.43
N PRO A 89 -37.09 22.41 14.24
CA PRO A 89 -36.35 21.72 13.19
C PRO A 89 -34.90 21.39 13.61
N VAL A 90 -34.43 20.20 13.25
CA VAL A 90 -33.04 19.81 13.47
C VAL A 90 -32.11 20.58 12.53
N PRO A 91 -30.99 21.16 13.02
CA PRO A 91 -30.05 21.92 12.20
C PRO A 91 -29.45 21.09 11.06
N HIS A 92 -28.94 19.90 11.37
CA HIS A 92 -28.24 19.05 10.42
C HIS A 92 -28.87 17.65 10.37
N TYR A 93 -29.27 17.24 9.17
CA TYR A 93 -29.73 15.88 8.89
C TYR A 93 -29.36 15.53 7.45
N SER A 94 -29.31 14.23 7.16
CA SER A 94 -29.18 13.70 5.80
C SER A 94 -30.23 12.62 5.61
N ALA A 95 -30.92 12.62 4.48
CA ALA A 95 -31.95 11.64 4.19
C ALA A 95 -31.91 11.26 2.72
N THR A 96 -32.02 9.96 2.45
CA THR A 96 -32.12 9.39 1.11
C THR A 96 -33.30 8.43 1.11
N PHE A 97 -34.37 8.85 0.46
CA PHE A 97 -35.57 8.05 0.24
C PHE A 97 -36.00 8.19 -1.22
N LYS A 98 -36.92 7.33 -1.66
CA LYS A 98 -37.53 7.44 -2.99
C LYS A 98 -38.42 8.69 -3.10
N SER A 99 -39.03 9.08 -1.99
CA SER A 99 -39.91 10.24 -1.88
C SER A 99 -39.26 11.33 -1.02
N ALA A 100 -39.61 12.60 -1.27
CA ALA A 100 -39.18 13.70 -0.44
C ALA A 100 -39.76 13.57 0.99
N ILE A 101 -38.99 13.98 2.00
CA ILE A 101 -39.41 13.96 3.41
C ILE A 101 -39.52 15.36 3.97
N ARG A 102 -40.37 15.52 4.99
CA ARG A 102 -40.34 16.71 5.83
C ARG A 102 -39.08 16.74 6.69
N ARG A 103 -38.62 17.94 7.03
CA ARG A 103 -37.45 18.14 7.87
C ARG A 103 -37.70 17.53 9.27
N PRO A 104 -36.79 16.69 9.78
CA PRO A 104 -36.89 16.18 11.14
C PRO A 104 -36.90 17.30 12.17
N SER A 105 -37.57 17.05 13.28
CA SER A 105 -37.65 17.98 14.40
C SER A 105 -37.19 17.31 15.69
N TRP A 106 -36.72 18.09 16.64
CA TRP A 106 -36.29 17.63 17.96
C TRP A 106 -36.91 18.46 19.07
N ARG A 107 -36.95 17.91 20.27
CA ARG A 107 -37.24 18.64 21.50
C ARG A 107 -36.43 18.07 22.65
N LYS A 108 -36.25 18.88 23.68
CA LYS A 108 -35.60 18.53 24.93
C LYS A 108 -36.63 18.45 26.06
N THR A 109 -36.65 17.33 26.76
CA THR A 109 -37.33 17.17 28.04
C THR A 109 -36.32 16.72 29.08
N VAL A 110 -36.73 16.67 30.35
CA VAL A 110 -35.88 16.24 31.45
C VAL A 110 -36.64 15.15 32.21
N ASP A 111 -35.95 14.08 32.60
CA ASP A 111 -36.53 13.02 33.42
C ASP A 111 -36.64 13.42 34.90
N GLU A 112 -37.27 12.56 35.71
CA GLU A 112 -37.40 12.77 37.17
C GLU A 112 -36.05 12.87 37.89
N SER A 113 -34.99 12.29 37.31
CA SER A 113 -33.62 12.29 37.81
C SER A 113 -32.78 13.47 37.27
N ASN A 114 -33.43 14.46 36.63
CA ASN A 114 -32.81 15.63 36.03
C ASN A 114 -31.84 15.32 34.85
N ASN A 115 -31.97 14.17 34.21
CA ASN A 115 -31.23 13.82 33.00
C ASN A 115 -31.94 14.36 31.75
N THR A 116 -31.16 14.76 30.75
CA THR A 116 -31.68 15.32 29.50
C THR A 116 -32.17 14.22 28.56
N ILE A 117 -33.44 14.29 28.16
CA ILE A 117 -34.03 13.44 27.13
C ILE A 117 -34.21 14.25 25.84
N CYS A 118 -33.67 13.72 24.76
CA CYS A 118 -33.81 14.23 23.41
C CYS A 118 -34.82 13.40 22.64
N THR A 119 -35.98 13.98 22.32
CA THR A 119 -36.97 13.33 21.46
C THR A 119 -36.76 13.79 20.02
N LEU A 120 -36.41 12.86 19.13
CA LEU A 120 -36.32 13.09 17.70
C LEU A 120 -37.64 12.68 17.04
N LEU A 121 -38.14 13.50 16.11
CA LEU A 121 -39.34 13.29 15.33
C LEU A 121 -38.98 13.33 13.83
N PHE A 122 -39.25 12.26 13.11
CA PHE A 122 -38.92 12.15 11.69
C PHE A 122 -39.94 11.34 10.91
N GLU A 123 -40.02 11.58 9.61
CA GLU A 123 -40.96 10.93 8.71
C GLU A 123 -40.25 9.86 7.88
N VAL A 124 -40.86 8.68 7.79
CA VAL A 124 -40.51 7.64 6.83
C VAL A 124 -41.58 7.66 5.74
N PRO A 125 -41.26 8.12 4.52
CA PRO A 125 -42.27 8.46 3.51
C PRO A 125 -42.79 7.24 2.74
N ASN A 126 -42.05 6.13 2.77
CA ASN A 126 -42.41 4.87 2.15
C ASN A 126 -41.85 3.73 2.99
N GLU A 127 -42.45 2.54 2.91
CA GLU A 127 -41.99 1.38 3.66
C GLU A 127 -40.51 1.07 3.37
N LEU A 128 -39.75 0.86 4.44
CA LEU A 128 -38.38 0.35 4.39
C LEU A 128 -38.42 -1.17 4.44
N PRO A 129 -37.93 -1.89 3.42
CA PRO A 129 -37.92 -3.35 3.44
C PRO A 129 -37.03 -3.89 4.57
N ALA A 130 -37.43 -5.01 5.16
CA ALA A 130 -36.58 -5.75 6.09
C ALA A 130 -35.33 -6.28 5.34
N PRO A 131 -34.15 -6.31 6.00
CA PRO A 131 -33.88 -5.90 7.38
C PRO A 131 -33.63 -4.40 7.54
N VAL A 132 -34.09 -3.83 8.66
CA VAL A 132 -33.89 -2.42 9.05
C VAL A 132 -32.90 -2.35 10.21
N PHE A 133 -31.90 -1.48 10.09
CA PHE A 133 -30.85 -1.29 11.09
C PHE A 133 -30.88 0.13 11.65
N MET A 134 -30.62 0.24 12.96
CA MET A 134 -30.42 1.50 13.65
C MET A 134 -29.01 1.54 14.21
N TYR A 135 -28.24 2.53 13.76
CA TYR A 135 -26.88 2.81 14.19
C TYR A 135 -26.84 4.13 14.96
N TYR A 136 -25.86 4.26 15.85
CA TYR A 136 -25.34 5.58 16.22
C TYR A 136 -24.06 5.83 15.44
N ARG A 137 -23.89 7.06 14.97
CA ARG A 137 -22.72 7.52 14.25
C ARG A 137 -21.98 8.54 15.09
N LEU A 138 -20.67 8.36 15.24
CA LEU A 138 -19.77 9.31 15.87
C LEU A 138 -18.80 9.87 14.84
N THR A 139 -18.44 11.13 14.98
CA THR A 139 -17.40 11.79 14.18
C THR A 139 -16.32 12.37 15.09
N ASN A 140 -15.11 12.53 14.54
CA ASN A 140 -13.94 13.05 15.24
C ASN A 140 -13.56 12.25 16.51
N PHE A 141 -13.91 10.95 16.57
CA PHE A 141 -13.58 10.07 17.69
C PHE A 141 -12.56 9.01 17.27
N TYR A 142 -11.33 9.10 17.77
CA TYR A 142 -10.19 8.30 17.27
C TYR A 142 -10.06 6.93 17.95
N GLN A 143 -10.97 5.99 17.65
CA GLN A 143 -10.83 4.59 18.10
C GLN A 143 -9.58 3.89 17.53
N ASN A 144 -9.01 4.41 16.44
CA ASN A 144 -7.83 3.87 15.76
C ASN A 144 -6.50 4.38 16.32
N HIS A 145 -6.51 5.23 17.36
CA HIS A 145 -5.28 5.70 17.99
C HIS A 145 -4.51 4.53 18.61
N ARG A 146 -3.18 4.44 18.36
CA ARG A 146 -2.34 3.30 18.78
C ARG A 146 -2.52 2.93 20.26
N ARG A 147 -2.47 3.92 21.15
CA ARG A 147 -2.65 3.71 22.60
C ARG A 147 -4.07 3.28 22.95
N TYR A 148 -5.08 3.74 22.23
CA TYR A 148 -6.48 3.39 22.49
C TYR A 148 -6.75 1.93 22.12
N VAL A 149 -6.35 1.50 20.93
CA VAL A 149 -6.54 0.12 20.43
C VAL A 149 -5.84 -0.92 21.32
N GLN A 150 -4.67 -0.57 21.87
CA GLN A 150 -3.91 -1.46 22.74
C GLN A 150 -4.43 -1.52 24.18
N SER A 151 -5.28 -0.57 24.60
CA SER A 151 -5.70 -0.41 25.99
C SER A 151 -6.91 -1.27 26.34
N LEU A 152 -6.65 -2.59 26.45
CA LEU A 152 -7.57 -3.62 26.91
C LEU A 152 -6.78 -4.82 27.46
N ASP A 153 -7.41 -5.66 28.30
CA ASP A 153 -6.84 -6.94 28.74
C ASP A 153 -7.73 -8.10 28.24
N LEU A 154 -7.14 -8.99 27.44
CA LEU A 154 -7.89 -10.09 26.82
C LEU A 154 -8.29 -11.18 27.82
N ASN A 155 -7.52 -11.40 28.89
CA ASN A 155 -7.83 -12.43 29.88
C ASN A 155 -9.03 -11.99 30.73
N GLN A 156 -9.07 -10.70 31.08
CA GLN A 156 -10.21 -10.08 31.73
C GLN A 156 -11.48 -10.18 30.87
N LEU A 157 -11.40 -9.92 29.56
CA LEU A 157 -12.54 -10.08 28.65
C LEU A 157 -12.98 -11.55 28.53
N LYS A 158 -12.04 -12.51 28.57
CA LYS A 158 -12.33 -13.96 28.65
C LYS A 158 -12.91 -14.40 29.99
N GLY A 159 -13.12 -13.48 30.92
CA GLY A 159 -13.76 -13.70 32.21
C GLY A 159 -12.80 -14.06 33.34
N ASP A 160 -11.48 -14.05 33.11
CA ASP A 160 -10.52 -14.37 34.16
C ASP A 160 -10.35 -13.21 35.16
N ALA A 161 -10.26 -13.55 36.45
CA ALA A 161 -9.98 -12.60 37.52
C ALA A 161 -8.47 -12.34 37.60
N VAL A 162 -7.97 -11.46 36.72
CA VAL A 162 -6.54 -11.12 36.66
C VAL A 162 -6.11 -10.34 37.91
N PRO A 163 -5.04 -10.75 38.62
CA PRO A 163 -4.61 -10.07 39.84
C PRO A 163 -4.18 -8.62 39.62
N TYR A 164 -4.37 -7.80 40.66
CA TYR A 164 -4.01 -6.37 40.66
C TYR A 164 -2.58 -6.08 40.18
N HIS A 165 -1.60 -6.86 40.63
CA HIS A 165 -0.19 -6.65 40.29
C HIS A 165 0.15 -6.99 38.83
N THR A 166 -0.63 -7.86 38.20
CA THR A 166 -0.43 -8.27 36.80
C THR A 166 -1.06 -7.26 35.84
N ILE A 167 -2.22 -6.70 36.19
CA ILE A 167 -2.90 -5.69 35.37
C ILE A 167 -2.21 -4.33 35.47
N LYS A 168 -1.66 -3.97 36.64
CA LYS A 168 -0.96 -2.70 36.86
C LYS A 168 0.36 -2.66 36.07
N GLY A 169 0.52 -1.70 35.16
CA GLY A 169 1.68 -1.66 34.26
C GLY A 169 1.50 -2.50 32.99
N GLY A 170 0.32 -3.08 32.80
CA GLY A 170 -0.04 -3.88 31.62
C GLY A 170 -0.57 -3.05 30.46
N THR A 171 -1.21 -3.73 29.51
CA THR A 171 -1.78 -3.10 28.30
C THR A 171 -2.91 -2.12 28.61
N CYS A 172 -3.63 -2.32 29.72
CA CYS A 172 -4.73 -1.46 30.16
C CYS A 172 -4.31 -0.07 30.69
N ASP A 173 -3.02 0.23 30.79
CA ASP A 173 -2.57 1.54 31.25
C ASP A 173 -3.08 2.68 30.33
N PRO A 174 -3.47 3.84 30.90
CA PRO A 174 -3.39 4.21 32.31
C PRO A 174 -4.57 3.74 33.18
N LEU A 175 -5.61 3.14 32.59
CA LEU A 175 -6.86 2.76 33.27
C LEU A 175 -6.90 1.28 33.66
N ALA A 176 -5.82 0.82 34.28
CA ALA A 176 -5.66 -0.56 34.74
C ALA A 176 -6.26 -0.76 36.14
N VAL A 177 -5.90 0.12 37.09
CA VAL A 177 -6.25 -0.03 38.51
C VAL A 177 -6.53 1.32 39.17
N ASN A 178 -7.34 1.30 40.23
CA ASN A 178 -7.44 2.39 41.18
C ASN A 178 -6.38 2.21 42.28
N SER A 179 -5.26 2.92 42.18
CA SER A 179 -4.16 2.80 43.15
C SER A 179 -4.52 3.26 44.57
N THR A 180 -5.51 4.15 44.72
CA THR A 180 -5.95 4.65 46.03
C THR A 180 -6.88 3.66 46.73
N ALA A 181 -7.76 3.00 45.98
CA ALA A 181 -8.70 2.00 46.51
C ALA A 181 -8.11 0.58 46.54
N GLY A 182 -6.98 0.33 45.87
CA GLY A 182 -6.38 -1.00 45.74
C GLY A 182 -7.21 -1.97 44.89
N LYS A 183 -8.09 -1.47 44.01
CA LYS A 183 -9.02 -2.26 43.19
C LYS A 183 -8.67 -2.25 41.72
N VAL A 184 -9.01 -3.32 41.01
CA VAL A 184 -8.85 -3.43 39.56
C VAL A 184 -10.03 -2.78 38.84
N TYR A 185 -9.79 -2.07 37.74
CA TYR A 185 -10.89 -1.63 36.89
C TYR A 185 -11.43 -2.80 36.06
N TYR A 186 -12.74 -3.04 36.09
CA TYR A 186 -13.39 -4.06 35.26
C TYR A 186 -14.56 -3.45 34.48
N PRO A 187 -14.56 -3.52 33.14
CA PRO A 187 -13.42 -3.85 32.26
C PRO A 187 -12.38 -2.71 32.23
N CYS A 188 -11.08 -3.04 32.24
CA CYS A 188 -9.98 -2.07 32.23
C CYS A 188 -9.69 -1.52 30.83
N GLY A 189 -8.96 -0.40 30.82
CA GLY A 189 -8.45 0.22 29.60
C GLY A 189 -9.32 1.32 29.01
N LEU A 190 -8.74 2.05 28.06
CA LEU A 190 -9.34 3.25 27.46
C LEU A 190 -10.61 2.92 26.67
N ILE A 191 -10.63 1.78 25.96
CA ILE A 191 -11.77 1.39 25.11
C ILE A 191 -13.03 1.22 25.96
N ALA A 192 -12.92 0.39 27.00
CA ALA A 192 -14.00 0.13 27.94
C ALA A 192 -14.44 1.41 28.66
N ASN A 193 -13.50 2.22 29.14
CA ASN A 193 -13.81 3.43 29.87
C ASN A 193 -14.65 4.42 29.03
N SER A 194 -14.33 4.63 27.76
CA SER A 194 -15.08 5.54 26.90
C SER A 194 -16.29 4.90 26.21
N PHE A 195 -16.88 3.84 26.80
CA PHE A 195 -18.09 3.21 26.28
C PHE A 195 -19.22 4.23 26.02
N PHE A 196 -19.80 4.16 24.83
CA PHE A 196 -20.91 5.02 24.45
C PHE A 196 -22.14 4.72 25.31
N ASN A 197 -22.62 5.72 26.06
CA ASN A 197 -23.60 5.54 27.14
C ASN A 197 -24.93 6.29 26.94
N ASP A 198 -25.20 6.84 25.75
CA ASP A 198 -26.55 7.31 25.43
C ASP A 198 -27.51 6.11 25.40
N SER A 199 -28.68 6.26 26.01
CA SER A 199 -29.71 5.20 25.97
C SER A 199 -30.70 5.50 24.85
N ILE A 200 -30.68 4.68 23.80
CA ILE A 200 -31.48 4.88 22.59
C ILE A 200 -32.76 4.03 22.69
N GLY A 201 -33.91 4.70 22.77
CA GLY A 201 -35.23 4.09 22.78
C GLY A 201 -35.62 3.48 21.43
N MET A 202 -36.70 2.70 21.43
CA MET A 202 -37.27 2.13 20.21
C MET A 202 -38.09 3.21 19.45
N PRO A 203 -38.10 3.21 18.11
CA PRO A 203 -38.95 4.11 17.34
C PRO A 203 -40.43 3.86 17.61
N GLN A 204 -41.17 4.93 17.92
CA GLN A 204 -42.61 4.91 18.16
C GLN A 204 -43.33 5.51 16.96
N ALA A 205 -44.21 4.74 16.31
CA ALA A 205 -45.04 5.26 15.24
C ALA A 205 -46.13 6.18 15.82
N ARG A 206 -46.20 7.41 15.30
CA ARG A 206 -47.26 8.36 15.59
C ARG A 206 -48.28 8.31 14.45
N TYR A 207 -49.40 7.65 14.71
CA TYR A 207 -50.56 7.73 13.83
C TYR A 207 -51.41 8.93 14.23
N SER A 208 -51.78 9.78 13.26
CA SER A 208 -52.86 10.74 13.47
C SER A 208 -54.18 9.96 13.40
N THR A 209 -54.86 9.81 14.52
CA THR A 209 -56.24 9.30 14.51
C THR A 209 -57.14 10.38 13.91
N GLU A 210 -57.58 10.20 12.66
CA GLU A 210 -58.63 11.03 12.04
C GLU A 210 -60.02 10.80 12.66
N THR A 211 -60.16 9.80 13.53
CA THR A 211 -61.37 9.54 14.31
C THR A 211 -61.03 9.68 15.78
N GLY A 212 -61.65 10.64 16.48
CA GLY A 212 -61.44 10.98 17.89
C GLY A 212 -61.84 9.89 18.90
N ASP A 213 -61.26 8.70 18.76
CA ASP A 213 -61.28 7.64 19.75
C ASP A 213 -59.88 7.61 20.40
N GLU A 214 -59.81 8.09 21.63
CA GLU A 214 -58.62 8.08 22.49
C GLU A 214 -58.27 6.66 22.96
N LYS A 215 -57.93 5.79 22.00
CA LYS A 215 -57.18 4.55 22.22
C LYS A 215 -55.95 4.50 21.32
N GLY A 216 -55.30 5.64 21.14
CA GLY A 216 -54.02 5.76 20.42
C GLY A 216 -52.88 5.11 21.21
N GLY A 217 -52.84 3.77 21.22
CA GLY A 217 -51.72 3.03 21.77
C GLY A 217 -50.44 3.44 21.05
N MET A 218 -49.39 3.76 21.80
CA MET A 218 -48.05 3.99 21.24
C MET A 218 -47.58 2.69 20.58
N LEU A 219 -47.65 2.61 19.25
CA LEU A 219 -47.18 1.43 18.53
C LEU A 219 -45.68 1.55 18.32
N PHE A 220 -44.92 0.75 19.07
CA PHE A 220 -43.48 0.65 18.90
C PHE A 220 -43.16 -0.16 17.65
N TYR A 221 -42.21 0.32 16.86
CA TYR A 221 -41.53 -0.51 15.88
C TYR A 221 -40.49 -1.34 16.63
N GLU A 222 -40.83 -2.60 16.89
CA GLU A 222 -39.99 -3.50 17.68
C GLU A 222 -38.65 -3.72 16.98
N MET A 223 -37.56 -3.35 17.64
CA MET A 223 -36.20 -3.61 17.19
C MET A 223 -35.40 -4.24 18.32
N THR A 224 -34.71 -5.33 18.02
CA THR A 224 -33.91 -6.05 19.01
C THR A 224 -32.50 -5.45 19.10
N ASP A 225 -31.95 -5.46 20.32
CA ASP A 225 -30.54 -5.19 20.63
C ASP A 225 -29.72 -6.50 20.75
N LYS A 226 -30.32 -7.63 20.38
CA LYS A 226 -29.66 -8.95 20.28
C LYS A 226 -29.32 -9.28 18.82
N GLY A 227 -28.27 -10.06 18.62
CA GLY A 227 -27.74 -10.37 17.28
C GLY A 227 -27.11 -9.15 16.58
N ILE A 228 -26.63 -8.16 17.33
CA ILE A 228 -25.93 -6.98 16.82
C ILE A 228 -24.40 -7.16 16.87
N ALA A 229 -23.90 -7.99 17.79
CA ALA A 229 -22.49 -8.35 17.90
C ALA A 229 -22.15 -9.57 17.02
N TRP A 230 -20.87 -9.70 16.67
CA TRP A 230 -20.38 -10.86 15.94
C TRP A 230 -20.27 -12.08 16.86
N ASP A 231 -20.48 -13.27 16.31
CA ASP A 231 -20.41 -14.50 17.09
C ASP A 231 -19.01 -14.72 17.70
N SER A 232 -17.94 -14.30 16.99
CA SER A 232 -16.58 -14.34 17.53
C SER A 232 -16.37 -13.41 18.74
N ASP A 233 -17.08 -12.28 18.82
CA ASP A 233 -17.00 -11.39 19.98
C ASP A 233 -17.70 -12.01 21.20
N LYS A 234 -18.83 -12.72 20.96
CA LYS A 234 -19.56 -13.49 21.99
C LYS A 234 -18.73 -14.67 22.51
N GLU A 235 -17.90 -15.25 21.66
CA GLU A 235 -16.94 -16.28 22.04
C GLU A 235 -15.80 -15.73 22.89
N LEU A 236 -15.31 -14.53 22.58
CA LEU A 236 -14.21 -13.90 23.32
C LEU A 236 -14.65 -13.36 24.68
N ILE A 237 -15.78 -12.64 24.73
CA ILE A 237 -16.23 -11.93 25.92
C ILE A 237 -17.09 -12.87 26.77
N LYS A 238 -16.62 -13.24 27.96
CA LYS A 238 -17.29 -14.17 28.88
C LYS A 238 -17.66 -13.51 30.20
N LYS A 239 -18.48 -14.21 30.98
CA LYS A 239 -18.85 -13.79 32.33
C LYS A 239 -17.60 -13.76 33.23
N THR A 240 -17.43 -12.67 33.94
CA THR A 240 -16.31 -12.47 34.87
C THR A 240 -16.35 -13.40 36.07
N LYS A 241 -15.15 -13.77 36.54
CA LYS A 241 -14.90 -14.48 37.78
C LYS A 241 -14.52 -13.55 38.95
N TYR A 242 -14.38 -12.23 38.72
CA TYR A 242 -14.10 -11.26 39.79
C TYR A 242 -15.26 -11.20 40.78
N THR A 243 -14.92 -10.99 42.06
CA THR A 243 -15.88 -10.61 43.09
C THR A 243 -16.05 -9.08 43.15
N LEU A 244 -17.18 -8.58 43.65
CA LEU A 244 -17.46 -7.13 43.79
C LEU A 244 -16.43 -6.39 44.67
N GLU A 245 -15.72 -7.10 45.55
CA GLU A 245 -14.70 -6.53 46.42
C GLU A 245 -13.39 -6.26 45.68
N GLU A 246 -13.03 -7.10 44.71
CA GLU A 246 -11.76 -7.07 43.97
C GLU A 246 -11.75 -6.06 42.81
N MET A 247 -12.94 -5.68 42.33
CA MET A 247 -13.10 -4.84 41.14
C MET A 247 -13.84 -3.53 41.40
N GLN A 248 -13.66 -2.59 40.48
CA GLN A 248 -14.35 -1.30 40.46
C GLN A 248 -14.70 -0.94 39.00
N PRO A 249 -15.84 -0.26 38.73
CA PRO A 249 -16.13 0.28 37.41
C PRO A 249 -15.06 1.26 36.93
N PRO A 250 -14.84 1.39 35.61
CA PRO A 250 -14.05 2.46 35.03
C PRO A 250 -14.55 3.84 35.45
N PRO A 251 -13.68 4.87 35.52
CA PRO A 251 -14.06 6.21 35.99
C PRO A 251 -15.28 6.82 35.28
N ASN A 252 -15.38 6.66 33.96
CA ASN A 252 -16.49 7.24 33.18
C ASN A 252 -17.80 6.45 33.28
N TRP A 253 -17.80 5.32 34.00
CA TRP A 253 -18.98 4.50 34.27
C TRP A 253 -19.68 4.90 35.58
N ALA A 254 -19.32 6.03 36.18
CA ALA A 254 -19.94 6.54 37.42
C ALA A 254 -21.48 6.68 37.34
N TRP A 255 -22.04 6.82 36.14
CA TRP A 255 -23.48 6.82 35.92
C TRP A 255 -24.14 5.46 36.25
N ALA A 256 -23.44 4.35 36.00
CA ALA A 256 -23.94 2.99 36.25
C ALA A 256 -24.00 2.66 37.75
N THR A 257 -23.08 3.24 38.54
CA THR A 257 -23.05 3.07 40.00
C THR A 257 -24.13 3.86 40.74
N LYS A 258 -24.59 5.00 40.20
CA LYS A 258 -25.63 5.81 40.84
C LYS A 258 -27.02 5.15 40.82
N ASN A 259 -27.27 4.29 39.83
CA ASN A 259 -28.56 3.65 39.62
C ASN A 259 -28.59 2.18 40.06
N ASN A 260 -27.56 1.68 40.77
CA ASN A 260 -27.35 0.25 41.08
C ASN A 260 -27.31 -0.69 39.85
N THR A 261 -27.33 -0.16 38.63
CA THR A 261 -27.29 -0.90 37.37
C THR A 261 -25.94 -1.54 37.07
N TYR A 262 -24.90 -1.22 37.84
CA TYR A 262 -23.57 -1.80 37.61
C TYR A 262 -23.57 -3.33 37.77
N GLU A 263 -24.33 -3.88 38.73
CA GLU A 263 -24.45 -5.33 38.91
C GLU A 263 -25.07 -6.03 37.69
N GLU A 264 -26.06 -5.40 37.03
CA GLU A 264 -26.65 -5.88 35.79
C GLU A 264 -25.66 -5.78 34.61
N LEU A 265 -24.81 -4.74 34.61
CA LEU A 265 -23.77 -4.51 33.60
C LEU A 265 -22.52 -5.41 33.78
N LEU A 266 -22.39 -6.14 34.88
CA LEU A 266 -21.29 -7.10 35.08
C LEU A 266 -21.32 -8.26 34.08
N ASN A 267 -22.51 -8.61 33.58
CA ASN A 267 -22.66 -9.65 32.57
C ASN A 267 -22.37 -9.12 31.16
N LEU A 268 -21.11 -8.74 30.92
CA LEU A 268 -20.63 -8.28 29.62
C LEU A 268 -20.86 -9.31 28.50
N HIS A 269 -20.99 -10.59 28.85
CA HIS A 269 -21.29 -11.68 27.92
C HIS A 269 -22.68 -11.56 27.28
N GLU A 270 -23.66 -10.94 27.94
CA GLU A 270 -25.00 -10.72 27.38
C GLU A 270 -25.17 -9.30 26.80
N ASN A 271 -24.22 -8.41 27.07
CA ASN A 271 -24.24 -7.03 26.61
C ASN A 271 -23.60 -6.89 25.23
N GLU A 272 -24.37 -7.20 24.19
CA GLU A 272 -23.90 -7.09 22.81
C GLU A 272 -23.51 -5.65 22.41
N ALA A 273 -24.13 -4.62 23.01
CA ALA A 273 -23.76 -3.23 22.76
C ALA A 273 -22.32 -2.93 23.21
N PHE A 274 -21.91 -3.49 24.36
CA PHE A 274 -20.52 -3.44 24.83
C PHE A 274 -19.57 -4.15 23.85
N MET A 275 -19.94 -5.32 23.36
CA MET A 275 -19.13 -6.05 22.37
C MET A 275 -18.93 -5.25 21.08
N VAL A 276 -20.01 -4.64 20.56
CA VAL A 276 -19.96 -3.76 19.38
C VAL A 276 -19.02 -2.57 19.60
N TRP A 277 -18.97 -2.03 20.81
CA TRP A 277 -18.06 -0.93 21.15
C TRP A 277 -16.59 -1.38 21.25
N MET A 278 -16.34 -2.52 21.90
CA MET A 278 -14.99 -3.07 22.08
C MET A 278 -14.31 -3.39 20.76
N ARG A 279 -15.08 -3.73 19.72
CA ARG A 279 -14.57 -3.84 18.35
C ARG A 279 -14.31 -2.46 17.77
N THR A 280 -13.05 -1.99 17.79
CA THR A 280 -12.68 -0.62 17.37
C THR A 280 -12.90 -0.35 15.89
N ALA A 281 -13.20 0.91 15.54
CA ALA A 281 -13.32 1.37 14.16
C ALA A 281 -11.97 1.84 13.58
N GLY A 282 -11.76 1.64 12.28
CA GLY A 282 -10.52 2.02 11.58
C GLY A 282 -10.41 3.53 11.22
N LEU A 283 -11.53 4.25 11.25
CA LEU A 283 -11.62 5.69 10.90
C LEU A 283 -12.22 6.49 12.06
N PRO A 284 -11.94 7.80 12.17
CA PRO A 284 -12.47 8.66 13.24
C PRO A 284 -13.97 8.97 13.11
N SER A 285 -14.53 8.72 11.93
CA SER A 285 -15.97 8.79 11.67
C SER A 285 -16.47 7.39 11.39
N PHE A 286 -17.34 6.87 12.26
CA PHE A 286 -17.81 5.49 12.20
C PHE A 286 -19.24 5.37 12.71
N SER A 287 -19.89 4.27 12.34
CA SER A 287 -21.21 3.89 12.81
C SER A 287 -21.13 2.57 13.57
N LYS A 288 -21.92 2.43 14.63
CA LYS A 288 -22.03 1.21 15.44
C LYS A 288 -23.48 0.79 15.51
N LEU A 289 -23.73 -0.51 15.37
CA LEU A 289 -25.08 -1.04 15.37
C LEU A 289 -25.65 -1.00 16.78
N SER A 290 -26.85 -0.43 16.94
CA SER A 290 -27.56 -0.34 18.22
C SER A 290 -28.73 -1.30 18.26
N ARG A 291 -29.56 -1.30 17.21
CA ARG A 291 -30.70 -2.23 17.09
C ARG A 291 -30.89 -2.68 15.65
N ARG A 292 -31.56 -3.82 15.47
CA ARG A 292 -31.94 -4.36 14.16
C ARG A 292 -33.34 -4.98 14.21
N ASN A 293 -34.00 -5.01 13.07
CA ASN A 293 -35.19 -5.82 12.83
C ASN A 293 -35.01 -6.55 11.50
N ASP A 294 -34.93 -7.87 11.56
CA ASP A 294 -34.69 -8.70 10.38
C ASP A 294 -35.97 -9.27 9.74
N THR A 295 -37.10 -9.20 10.45
CA THR A 295 -38.33 -9.90 10.08
C THR A 295 -39.36 -8.99 9.44
N HIS A 296 -39.49 -7.75 9.91
CA HIS A 296 -40.54 -6.83 9.48
C HIS A 296 -39.95 -5.52 8.95
N GLY A 297 -40.48 -5.04 7.82
CA GLY A 297 -40.15 -3.72 7.30
C GLY A 297 -40.67 -2.60 8.20
N MET A 298 -40.09 -1.41 8.08
CA MET A 298 -40.56 -0.23 8.80
C MET A 298 -41.59 0.51 7.94
N PRO A 299 -42.89 0.51 8.29
CA PRO A 299 -43.93 1.12 7.47
C PRO A 299 -43.78 2.64 7.36
N ALA A 300 -44.48 3.21 6.37
CA ALA A 300 -44.52 4.67 6.21
C ALA A 300 -45.32 5.31 7.36
N ALA A 301 -44.63 6.08 8.21
CA ALA A 301 -45.24 6.81 9.32
C ALA A 301 -44.30 7.91 9.81
N THR A 302 -44.82 8.78 10.69
CA THR A 302 -43.97 9.66 11.49
C THR A 302 -43.55 8.91 12.74
N TYR A 303 -42.24 8.85 13.01
CA TYR A 303 -41.68 8.16 14.16
C TYR A 303 -41.10 9.14 15.16
N SER A 304 -41.24 8.82 16.45
CA SER A 304 -40.46 9.46 17.52
C SER A 304 -39.50 8.49 18.18
N ILE A 305 -38.27 8.94 18.45
CA ILE A 305 -37.26 8.21 19.22
C ILE A 305 -36.86 9.07 20.41
N GLU A 306 -36.88 8.49 21.59
CA GLU A 306 -36.38 9.12 22.82
C GLU A 306 -34.96 8.65 23.10
N ILE A 307 -34.06 9.59 23.33
CA ILE A 307 -32.64 9.33 23.59
C ILE A 307 -32.30 10.01 24.91
N LEU A 308 -31.79 9.23 25.84
CA LEU A 308 -31.21 9.76 27.07
C LEU A 308 -29.78 10.22 26.77
N ASP A 309 -29.57 11.53 26.73
CA ASP A 309 -28.33 12.17 26.33
C ASP A 309 -27.33 12.20 27.51
N ARG A 310 -26.29 11.35 27.44
CA ARG A 310 -25.25 11.21 28.48
C ARG A 310 -23.83 11.34 27.94
N PHE A 311 -23.62 11.02 26.67
CA PHE A 311 -22.31 10.97 26.04
C PHE A 311 -21.96 12.33 25.43
N ASN A 312 -21.15 13.13 26.11
CA ASN A 312 -20.80 14.46 25.62
C ASN A 312 -19.79 14.38 24.47
N VAL A 313 -20.17 14.92 23.29
CA VAL A 313 -19.30 14.98 22.10
C VAL A 313 -18.74 16.37 21.83
N THR A 314 -19.27 17.40 22.50
CA THR A 314 -18.85 18.80 22.27
C THR A 314 -17.48 19.10 22.86
N GLU A 315 -17.01 18.32 23.84
CA GLU A 315 -15.70 18.48 24.47
C GLU A 315 -14.51 18.27 23.51
N TYR A 316 -14.71 17.47 22.45
CA TYR A 316 -13.67 17.16 21.46
C TYR A 316 -14.05 17.57 20.03
N ASP A 317 -15.00 18.50 19.88
CA ASP A 317 -15.50 18.95 18.57
C ASP A 317 -15.98 17.80 17.67
N GLY A 318 -16.65 16.80 18.26
CA GLY A 318 -17.28 15.70 17.55
C GLY A 318 -18.76 15.91 17.31
N THR A 319 -19.37 15.00 16.54
CA THR A 319 -20.82 14.91 16.39
C THR A 319 -21.33 13.50 16.65
N LYS A 320 -22.56 13.40 17.13
CA LYS A 320 -23.33 12.17 17.29
C LYS A 320 -24.66 12.23 16.55
N SER A 321 -25.00 11.15 15.86
CA SER A 321 -26.21 11.07 15.06
C SER A 321 -26.86 9.70 15.15
N ILE A 322 -28.18 9.63 15.04
CA ILE A 322 -28.89 8.36 14.80
C ILE A 322 -29.00 8.15 13.29
N LEU A 323 -28.60 6.97 12.84
CA LEU A 323 -28.68 6.54 11.44
C LEU A 323 -29.59 5.31 11.34
N ILE A 324 -30.72 5.45 10.67
CA ILE A 324 -31.59 4.31 10.31
C ILE A 324 -31.37 4.02 8.83
N SER A 325 -31.05 2.78 8.49
CA SER A 325 -30.67 2.41 7.12
C SER A 325 -31.08 0.97 6.82
N THR A 326 -31.48 0.74 5.57
CA THR A 326 -31.59 -0.62 5.01
C THR A 326 -30.22 -1.09 4.51
N ARG A 327 -30.08 -2.38 4.20
CA ARG A 327 -28.84 -2.89 3.55
C ARG A 327 -29.16 -3.59 2.25
N THR A 328 -28.22 -3.51 1.33
CA THR A 328 -28.13 -4.47 0.22
C THR A 328 -27.07 -5.53 0.53
N VAL A 329 -26.86 -6.47 -0.39
CA VAL A 329 -25.79 -7.48 -0.32
C VAL A 329 -24.39 -6.82 -0.20
N LEU A 330 -24.24 -5.58 -0.67
CA LEU A 330 -22.99 -4.82 -0.62
C LEU A 330 -22.82 -3.99 0.66
N GLY A 331 -23.83 -4.00 1.54
CA GLY A 331 -23.86 -3.19 2.75
C GLY A 331 -24.76 -1.96 2.63
N GLY A 332 -24.34 -0.87 3.30
CA GLY A 332 -25.07 0.41 3.33
C GLY A 332 -24.85 1.26 2.06
N LYS A 333 -25.35 2.49 2.07
CA LYS A 333 -25.26 3.40 0.93
C LYS A 333 -23.80 3.85 0.72
N ASN A 334 -23.16 3.36 -0.34
CA ASN A 334 -21.81 3.77 -0.72
C ASN A 334 -21.63 3.72 -2.26
N PRO A 335 -21.73 4.86 -2.96
CA PRO A 335 -21.57 4.90 -4.42
C PRO A 335 -20.11 4.75 -4.86
N PHE A 336 -19.12 4.90 -3.97
CA PHE A 336 -17.70 4.96 -4.34
C PHE A 336 -17.25 3.74 -5.14
N MET A 337 -17.60 2.53 -4.70
CA MET A 337 -17.21 1.30 -5.40
C MET A 337 -17.78 1.25 -6.82
N GLY A 338 -19.05 1.63 -7.00
CA GLY A 338 -19.65 1.67 -8.33
C GLY A 338 -19.03 2.73 -9.24
N ILE A 339 -18.76 3.93 -8.71
CA ILE A 339 -18.06 4.99 -9.46
C ILE A 339 -16.65 4.52 -9.86
N ALA A 340 -15.89 3.95 -8.93
CA ALA A 340 -14.52 3.49 -9.19
C ALA A 340 -14.46 2.47 -10.32
N TYR A 341 -15.37 1.47 -10.32
CA TYR A 341 -15.43 0.45 -11.38
C TYR A 341 -15.80 1.05 -12.74
N ILE A 342 -16.76 1.99 -12.79
CA ILE A 342 -17.13 2.69 -14.03
C ILE A 342 -15.97 3.53 -14.54
N VAL A 343 -15.27 4.25 -13.65
CA VAL A 343 -14.12 5.08 -14.03
C VAL A 343 -12.98 4.22 -14.57
N VAL A 344 -12.60 3.14 -13.88
CA VAL A 344 -11.55 2.22 -14.34
C VAL A 344 -11.94 1.55 -15.65
N GLY A 345 -13.19 1.08 -15.78
CA GLY A 345 -13.72 0.51 -17.01
C GLY A 345 -13.71 1.51 -18.17
N GLY A 346 -14.12 2.75 -17.92
CA GLY A 346 -14.09 3.84 -18.89
C GLY A 346 -12.68 4.19 -19.36
N ILE A 347 -11.72 4.31 -18.43
CA ILE A 347 -10.31 4.53 -18.76
C ILE A 347 -9.77 3.38 -19.62
N CYS A 348 -10.10 2.13 -19.29
CA CYS A 348 -9.68 0.97 -20.06
C CYS A 348 -10.22 0.98 -21.49
N VAL A 349 -11.50 1.34 -21.70
CA VAL A 349 -12.08 1.46 -23.05
C VAL A 349 -11.46 2.61 -23.83
N VAL A 350 -11.22 3.76 -23.20
CA VAL A 350 -10.56 4.91 -23.83
C VAL A 350 -9.13 4.56 -24.25
N LEU A 351 -8.34 3.94 -23.36
CA LEU A 351 -6.99 3.48 -23.69
C LEU A 351 -6.99 2.41 -24.77
N GLY A 352 -7.93 1.45 -24.73
CA GLY A 352 -8.10 0.45 -25.78
C GLY A 352 -8.40 1.08 -27.15
N ALA A 353 -9.30 2.06 -27.19
CA ALA A 353 -9.63 2.81 -28.40
C ALA A 353 -8.43 3.64 -28.91
N LEU A 354 -7.74 4.36 -28.03
CA LEU A 354 -6.54 5.13 -28.37
C LEU A 354 -5.43 4.23 -28.91
N PHE A 355 -5.18 3.08 -28.29
CA PHE A 355 -4.21 2.11 -28.80
C PHE A 355 -4.65 1.51 -30.14
N THR A 356 -5.94 1.26 -30.34
CA THR A 356 -6.48 0.79 -31.64
C THR A 356 -6.27 1.83 -32.73
N VAL A 357 -6.60 3.10 -32.45
CA VAL A 357 -6.38 4.21 -33.39
C VAL A 357 -4.89 4.41 -33.66
N ALA A 358 -4.04 4.35 -32.64
CA ALA A 358 -2.58 4.43 -32.81
C ALA A 358 -2.05 3.29 -33.69
N HIS A 359 -2.54 2.06 -33.51
CA HIS A 359 -2.19 0.92 -34.37
C HIS A 359 -2.68 1.10 -35.82
N LEU A 360 -3.83 1.74 -36.05
CA LEU A 360 -4.39 1.98 -37.38
C LEU A 360 -3.76 3.19 -38.11
N VAL A 361 -3.42 4.26 -37.40
CA VAL A 361 -2.92 5.53 -37.96
C VAL A 361 -1.39 5.53 -38.13
N ARG A 362 -0.67 4.82 -37.25
CA ARG A 362 0.78 4.61 -37.35
C ARG A 362 1.09 3.13 -37.08
N PRO A 363 0.92 2.24 -38.07
CA PRO A 363 1.36 0.86 -37.89
C PRO A 363 2.85 0.89 -37.53
N SER A 364 3.18 0.35 -36.35
CA SER A 364 4.58 0.26 -35.94
C SER A 364 5.35 -0.57 -36.97
N ALA A 365 6.65 -0.34 -37.09
CA ALA A 365 7.52 -1.14 -37.95
C ALA A 365 7.37 -2.66 -37.70
N GLY A 366 6.90 -3.08 -36.51
CA GLY A 366 6.53 -4.45 -36.20
C GLY A 366 5.34 -5.00 -37.01
N PHE A 367 4.31 -4.21 -37.30
CA PHE A 367 3.17 -4.63 -38.13
C PHE A 367 3.56 -4.73 -39.62
N LEU A 368 4.36 -3.78 -40.11
CA LEU A 368 4.93 -3.87 -41.47
C LEU A 368 5.90 -5.06 -41.60
N HIS A 369 6.62 -5.39 -40.53
CA HIS A 369 7.46 -6.59 -40.45
C HIS A 369 6.64 -7.88 -40.40
N GLU A 370 5.46 -7.89 -39.77
CA GLU A 370 4.58 -9.07 -39.70
C GLU A 370 3.77 -9.30 -40.98
N VAL A 371 3.33 -8.23 -41.66
CA VAL A 371 2.79 -8.29 -43.03
C VAL A 371 3.88 -8.63 -44.06
N GLY A 372 5.12 -8.18 -43.84
CA GLY A 372 6.30 -8.59 -44.61
C GLY A 372 6.70 -10.05 -44.36
N ARG A 373 6.52 -10.55 -43.14
CA ARG A 373 6.73 -11.95 -42.75
C ARG A 373 5.73 -12.89 -43.43
N LEU A 374 4.46 -12.49 -43.50
CA LEU A 374 3.43 -13.24 -44.25
C LEU A 374 3.68 -13.28 -45.77
N LYS A 375 4.41 -12.30 -46.32
CA LYS A 375 4.87 -12.31 -47.72
C LYS A 375 6.16 -13.09 -47.96
N SER A 376 6.93 -13.41 -46.91
CA SER A 376 8.23 -14.09 -47.03
C SER A 376 8.20 -15.57 -46.61
N ASP A 377 7.07 -16.05 -46.07
CA ASP A 377 6.85 -17.47 -45.77
C ASP A 377 6.73 -18.37 -47.04
N GLU A 378 6.82 -17.81 -48.26
CA GLU A 378 6.94 -18.58 -49.51
C GLU A 378 8.38 -18.85 -49.97
N ALA A 379 9.41 -18.39 -49.25
CA ALA A 379 10.81 -18.68 -49.61
C ALA A 379 11.70 -18.90 -48.37
N SER A 380 11.80 -20.16 -47.93
CA SER A 380 12.87 -20.64 -47.04
C SER A 380 14.24 -20.67 -47.76
N PRO A 381 15.38 -20.92 -47.07
CA PRO A 381 15.78 -20.50 -45.71
C PRO A 381 17.26 -20.02 -45.66
N ALA A 382 17.62 -19.06 -44.81
CA ALA A 382 18.98 -18.92 -44.21
C ALA A 382 19.02 -17.74 -43.23
N GLY A 383 19.69 -17.91 -42.09
CA GLY A 383 19.54 -17.03 -40.93
C GLY A 383 20.30 -15.69 -40.95
N SER A 384 19.88 -14.83 -40.03
CA SER A 384 20.71 -13.84 -39.32
C SER A 384 19.85 -13.18 -38.23
N GLN A 385 20.34 -13.16 -37.00
CA GLN A 385 19.81 -12.31 -35.92
C GLN A 385 19.78 -10.85 -36.38
N ALA A 386 18.63 -10.19 -36.33
CA ALA A 386 18.56 -8.74 -36.47
C ALA A 386 19.03 -8.10 -35.15
N ARG A 387 20.17 -7.39 -35.22
CA ARG A 387 20.82 -6.66 -34.12
C ARG A 387 19.91 -5.53 -33.65
N GLN A 388 19.57 -5.47 -32.36
CA GLN A 388 18.83 -4.33 -31.78
C GLN A 388 19.66 -3.03 -31.90
N ALA A 389 19.03 -1.90 -32.21
CA ALA A 389 19.74 -0.62 -32.42
C ALA A 389 20.48 -0.16 -31.14
N PRO A 390 21.73 0.31 -31.21
CA PRO A 390 22.48 0.75 -30.04
C PRO A 390 21.87 2.02 -29.43
N ILE A 391 21.86 2.11 -28.09
CA ILE A 391 21.46 3.32 -27.35
C ILE A 391 22.72 4.14 -27.08
N GLU A 392 22.69 5.43 -27.41
CA GLU A 392 23.74 6.40 -27.07
C GLU A 392 23.17 7.48 -26.14
N ILE A 393 23.77 7.63 -24.97
CA ILE A 393 23.32 8.53 -23.89
C ILE A 393 24.32 9.67 -23.73
N GLU A 394 23.88 10.89 -23.99
CA GLU A 394 24.68 12.09 -23.73
C GLU A 394 24.93 12.23 -22.23
N THR A 395 26.19 12.44 -21.84
CA THR A 395 26.60 12.44 -20.43
C THR A 395 27.43 13.67 -20.09
N TRP A 396 27.14 14.29 -18.95
CA TRP A 396 27.94 15.35 -18.35
C TRP A 396 28.48 14.92 -17.00
N PHE A 397 29.77 15.15 -16.79
CA PHE A 397 30.40 15.00 -15.47
C PHE A 397 30.59 16.38 -14.85
N HIS A 398 30.06 16.56 -13.65
CA HIS A 398 30.26 17.74 -12.84
C HIS A 398 31.14 17.35 -11.66
N ILE A 399 32.29 17.99 -11.51
CA ILE A 399 33.20 17.80 -10.39
C ILE A 399 32.98 18.93 -9.40
N ILE A 400 32.53 18.58 -8.20
CA ILE A 400 32.23 19.53 -7.12
C ILE A 400 33.18 19.23 -5.97
N SER A 401 34.16 20.10 -5.79
CA SER A 401 35.18 19.96 -4.76
C SER A 401 34.92 20.89 -3.58
N SER A 402 35.19 20.39 -2.39
CA SER A 402 35.42 21.25 -1.23
C SER A 402 36.71 22.06 -1.44
N LYS A 403 36.86 23.20 -0.76
CA LYS A 403 38.07 24.01 -0.83
C LYS A 403 39.31 23.21 -0.39
N SER A 404 39.15 22.36 0.63
CA SER A 404 40.21 21.50 1.17
C SER A 404 40.62 20.37 0.22
N GLU A 405 39.76 19.98 -0.72
CA GLU A 405 39.99 18.86 -1.65
C GLU A 405 39.91 19.31 -3.12
N SER A 406 40.21 20.58 -3.40
CA SER A 406 40.06 21.21 -4.72
C SER A 406 40.88 20.55 -5.84
N THR A 407 41.95 19.84 -5.50
CA THR A 407 42.84 19.13 -6.45
C THR A 407 42.69 17.61 -6.41
N GLN A 408 41.75 17.07 -5.61
CA GLN A 408 41.65 15.63 -5.39
C GLN A 408 41.23 14.85 -6.65
N VAL A 409 40.37 15.42 -7.50
CA VAL A 409 39.87 14.75 -8.69
C VAL A 409 40.74 15.09 -9.91
N THR A 410 41.58 14.15 -10.31
CA THR A 410 42.48 14.30 -11.47
C THR A 410 41.79 13.98 -12.79
N GLU A 411 42.39 14.39 -13.92
CA GLU A 411 41.90 14.00 -15.25
C GLU A 411 41.98 12.47 -15.46
N ASP A 412 42.99 11.80 -14.89
CA ASP A 412 43.13 10.35 -14.99
C ASP A 412 41.97 9.62 -14.30
N MET A 413 41.52 10.12 -13.14
CA MET A 413 40.33 9.57 -12.46
C MET A 413 39.08 9.71 -13.33
N ILE A 414 38.89 10.87 -13.97
CA ILE A 414 37.74 11.18 -14.83
C ILE A 414 37.74 10.26 -16.06
N ASN A 415 38.87 10.18 -16.77
CA ASN A 415 39.02 9.35 -17.96
C ASN A 415 38.84 7.87 -17.64
N SER A 416 39.42 7.41 -16.53
CA SER A 416 39.27 6.03 -16.07
C SER A 416 37.83 5.70 -15.68
N GLN A 417 37.15 6.61 -14.96
CA GLN A 417 35.76 6.44 -14.59
C GLN A 417 34.85 6.34 -15.81
N PHE A 418 35.06 7.20 -16.82
CA PHE A 418 34.28 7.16 -18.05
C PHE A 418 34.57 5.90 -18.87
N SER A 419 35.84 5.46 -18.93
CA SER A 419 36.22 4.21 -19.60
C SER A 419 35.54 2.99 -18.97
N ILE A 420 35.53 2.90 -17.64
CA ILE A 420 34.88 1.81 -16.91
C ILE A 420 33.36 1.85 -17.10
N LEU A 421 32.75 3.03 -17.07
CA LEU A 421 31.34 3.21 -17.39
C LEU A 421 31.00 2.67 -18.79
N GLN A 422 31.82 2.98 -19.80
CA GLN A 422 31.60 2.49 -21.17
C GLN A 422 31.69 0.96 -21.25
N GLN A 423 32.65 0.36 -20.57
CA GLN A 423 32.86 -1.09 -20.60
C GLN A 423 31.72 -1.83 -19.91
N SER A 424 31.27 -1.37 -18.74
CA SER A 424 30.26 -2.06 -17.94
C SER A 424 28.87 -2.11 -18.59
N TYR A 425 28.55 -1.17 -19.48
CA TYR A 425 27.25 -1.10 -20.16
C TYR A 425 27.28 -1.60 -21.61
N ALA A 426 28.47 -1.90 -22.15
CA ALA A 426 28.64 -2.32 -23.54
C ALA A 426 27.83 -3.58 -23.88
N ASP A 427 27.80 -4.57 -22.98
CA ASP A 427 27.05 -5.81 -23.15
C ASP A 427 25.52 -5.60 -23.13
N SER A 428 25.06 -4.51 -22.51
CA SER A 428 23.66 -4.08 -22.54
C SER A 428 23.30 -3.33 -23.84
N GLY A 429 24.28 -3.09 -24.73
CA GLY A 429 24.09 -2.30 -25.94
C GLY A 429 23.75 -0.83 -25.65
N ILE A 430 24.16 -0.34 -24.48
CA ILE A 430 24.09 1.06 -24.06
C ILE A 430 25.49 1.63 -24.09
N SER A 431 25.63 2.80 -24.69
CA SER A 431 26.87 3.57 -24.76
C SER A 431 26.61 4.98 -24.27
N TYR A 432 27.63 5.58 -23.67
CA TYR A 432 27.63 6.94 -23.18
C TYR A 432 28.54 7.80 -24.03
N ARG A 433 28.15 9.06 -24.21
CA ARG A 433 28.91 10.06 -24.95
C ARG A 433 29.17 11.26 -24.05
N LEU A 434 30.39 11.36 -23.52
CA LEU A 434 30.80 12.46 -22.65
C LEU A 434 30.77 13.78 -23.45
N GLN A 435 29.82 14.65 -23.10
CA GLN A 435 29.64 15.97 -23.71
C GLN A 435 30.63 16.99 -23.13
N GLY A 436 31.00 16.82 -21.87
CA GLY A 436 31.97 17.68 -21.21
C GLY A 436 32.07 17.41 -19.71
N VAL A 437 33.08 18.05 -19.13
CA VAL A 437 33.37 18.03 -17.69
C VAL A 437 33.33 19.46 -17.17
N THR A 438 32.58 19.72 -16.09
CA THR A 438 32.64 21.01 -15.39
C THR A 438 33.31 20.83 -14.03
N ARG A 439 33.99 21.87 -13.53
CA ARG A 439 34.66 21.87 -12.24
C ARG A 439 34.19 23.07 -11.42
N HIS A 440 33.78 22.82 -10.18
CA HIS A 440 33.27 23.83 -9.26
C HIS A 440 33.85 23.62 -7.86
N THR A 441 34.33 24.69 -7.23
CA THR A 441 34.74 24.68 -5.83
C THR A 441 33.65 25.33 -4.99
N ASN A 442 32.88 24.52 -4.27
CA ASN A 442 31.78 24.98 -3.42
C ASN A 442 31.55 23.98 -2.29
N ASP A 443 31.88 24.35 -1.06
CA ASP A 443 31.80 23.46 0.11
C ASP A 443 30.37 22.98 0.38
N THR A 444 29.37 23.86 0.23
CA THR A 444 27.94 23.55 0.44
C THR A 444 27.44 22.54 -0.57
N TRP A 445 27.84 22.67 -1.83
CA TRP A 445 27.50 21.68 -2.86
C TRP A 445 28.32 20.41 -2.69
N ALA A 446 29.61 20.49 -2.36
CA ALA A 446 30.47 19.32 -2.16
C ALA A 446 29.98 18.43 -1.01
N SER A 447 29.33 19.01 0.01
CA SER A 447 28.72 18.29 1.13
C SER A 447 27.26 17.88 0.92
N ASN A 448 26.68 18.16 -0.25
CA ASN A 448 25.26 17.89 -0.55
C ASN A 448 24.27 18.69 0.33
N ALA A 449 24.71 19.79 0.95
CA ALA A 449 23.85 20.62 1.80
C ALA A 449 22.82 21.45 0.99
N ASP A 450 23.05 21.65 -0.32
CA ASP A 450 22.12 22.32 -1.24
C ASP A 450 22.13 21.67 -2.63
N ASP A 451 21.67 20.42 -2.72
CA ASP A 451 21.56 19.64 -3.98
C ASP A 451 20.69 20.36 -5.03
N MET A 452 19.62 21.03 -4.58
CA MET A 452 18.67 21.67 -5.48
C MET A 452 19.29 22.87 -6.18
N ALA A 453 19.99 23.77 -5.47
CA ALA A 453 20.66 24.88 -6.11
C ALA A 453 21.79 24.42 -7.02
N MET A 454 22.55 23.39 -6.60
CA MET A 454 23.59 22.78 -7.42
C MET A 454 23.03 22.28 -8.75
N LYS A 455 22.03 21.39 -8.73
CA LYS A 455 21.47 20.79 -9.95
C LYS A 455 20.74 21.80 -10.81
N THR A 456 20.05 22.76 -10.22
CA THR A 456 19.40 23.86 -10.97
C THR A 456 20.43 24.68 -11.75
N THR A 457 21.62 24.89 -11.18
CA THR A 457 22.68 25.68 -11.82
C THR A 457 23.46 24.88 -12.86
N LEU A 458 23.73 23.60 -12.58
CA LEU A 458 24.72 22.83 -13.32
C LEU A 458 24.13 21.93 -14.40
N ARG A 459 22.90 21.43 -14.23
CA ARG A 459 22.30 20.44 -15.14
C ARG A 459 22.36 20.89 -16.60
N LYS A 460 22.72 19.95 -17.47
CA LYS A 460 22.77 20.12 -18.93
C LYS A 460 21.85 19.15 -19.65
N GLY A 461 21.33 19.59 -20.79
CA GLY A 461 20.52 18.77 -21.69
C GLY A 461 19.08 18.53 -21.25
N SER A 462 18.39 17.61 -21.94
CA SER A 462 17.00 17.24 -21.65
C SER A 462 16.92 16.14 -20.60
N TYR A 463 15.77 15.48 -20.47
CA TYR A 463 15.62 14.32 -19.60
C TYR A 463 16.39 13.08 -20.10
N ARG A 464 16.83 13.09 -21.37
CA ARG A 464 17.69 12.06 -21.98
C ARG A 464 19.16 12.17 -21.58
N THR A 465 19.58 13.32 -21.08
CA THR A 465 20.98 13.60 -20.78
C THR A 465 21.32 13.20 -19.35
N LEU A 466 22.26 12.27 -19.19
CA LEU A 466 22.77 11.85 -17.90
C LEU A 466 23.68 12.94 -17.33
N ASN A 467 23.40 13.39 -16.11
CA ASN A 467 24.25 14.31 -15.37
C ASN A 467 24.77 13.59 -14.11
N VAL A 468 26.09 13.47 -13.99
CA VAL A 468 26.77 12.82 -12.86
C VAL A 468 27.58 13.86 -12.09
N TYR A 469 27.26 14.03 -10.81
CA TYR A 469 27.84 15.00 -9.89
C TYR A 469 28.81 14.28 -8.95
N PHE A 470 30.11 14.34 -9.24
CA PHE A 470 31.16 13.82 -8.37
C PHE A 470 31.50 14.84 -7.30
N GLN A 471 31.17 14.54 -6.05
CA GLN A 471 31.30 15.42 -4.88
C GLN A 471 32.42 14.90 -3.96
N THR A 472 33.40 15.73 -3.58
CA THR A 472 34.55 15.24 -2.78
C THR A 472 34.18 14.89 -1.33
N ASN A 473 33.10 15.47 -0.79
CA ASN A 473 32.65 15.30 0.59
C ASN A 473 31.14 14.95 0.66
N LEU A 474 30.65 14.06 -0.19
CA LEU A 474 29.23 13.70 -0.23
C LEU A 474 28.71 13.20 1.14
N GLN A 475 27.68 13.87 1.68
CA GLN A 475 27.01 13.48 2.92
C GLN A 475 25.54 13.13 2.67
N ALA A 476 24.97 12.28 3.51
CA ALA A 476 23.55 11.96 3.45
C ALA A 476 22.69 13.18 3.84
N SER A 477 21.63 13.46 3.08
CA SER A 477 20.67 14.51 3.40
C SER A 477 19.91 14.21 4.70
N PRO A 478 19.59 15.22 5.54
CA PRO A 478 18.73 15.03 6.71
C PRO A 478 17.38 14.43 6.31
N GLY A 479 17.06 13.22 6.81
CA GLY A 479 15.79 12.53 6.52
C GLY A 479 15.82 11.52 5.36
N GLN A 480 16.94 11.37 4.66
CA GLN A 480 17.13 10.30 3.67
C GLN A 480 17.78 9.11 4.37
N ALA A 481 16.97 8.10 4.72
CA ALA A 481 17.44 6.86 5.34
C ALA A 481 18.16 5.97 4.31
N GLY A 482 19.36 6.38 3.89
CA GLY A 482 20.35 5.43 3.40
C GLY A 482 20.91 4.66 4.60
N ARG A 483 21.07 3.33 4.51
CA ARG A 483 21.80 2.58 5.54
C ARG A 483 23.23 3.12 5.57
N ALA A 484 23.54 3.86 6.62
CA ALA A 484 24.90 4.28 6.92
C ALA A 484 25.78 3.02 7.04
N PHE A 485 26.74 2.86 6.13
CA PHE A 485 27.74 1.81 6.29
C PHE A 485 28.66 2.19 7.43
N GLY A 486 28.41 1.61 8.61
CA GLY A 486 29.39 1.55 9.68
C GLY A 486 30.53 0.63 9.23
N HIS A 487 31.58 1.21 8.65
CA HIS A 487 32.76 0.46 8.23
C HIS A 487 33.55 0.01 9.48
N ARG A 488 33.33 -1.24 9.94
CA ARG A 488 34.24 -1.91 10.87
C ARG A 488 35.48 -2.36 10.09
N GLY A 489 36.45 -1.46 9.94
CA GLY A 489 37.72 -1.77 9.28
C GLY A 489 38.69 -0.62 9.10
N ALA A 490 38.25 0.65 9.18
CA ALA A 490 39.13 1.81 9.13
C ALA A 490 39.25 2.47 10.52
N VAL A 491 40.47 2.85 10.86
CA VAL A 491 40.98 3.24 12.17
C VAL A 491 40.29 4.50 12.74
N THR A 492 40.22 4.53 14.08
CA THR A 492 39.85 5.61 15.01
C THR A 492 39.88 7.05 14.47
N ASN A 493 38.74 7.76 14.52
CA ASN A 493 38.56 9.02 15.25
C ASN A 493 37.14 9.55 15.06
N ALA A 494 36.66 10.25 16.07
CA ALA A 494 35.33 10.85 16.16
C ALA A 494 35.11 11.88 15.04
N ASP A 495 34.27 11.57 14.04
CA ASP A 495 33.58 12.52 13.12
C ASP A 495 32.60 11.81 12.16
N LEU A 496 31.87 10.77 12.62
CA LEU A 496 30.94 10.01 11.77
C LEU A 496 29.59 10.72 11.62
N ALA A 497 29.52 11.72 10.74
CA ALA A 497 28.31 11.92 9.95
C ALA A 497 28.21 10.77 8.93
N PRO A 498 27.04 10.16 8.67
CA PRO A 498 26.93 9.05 7.74
C PRO A 498 27.24 9.53 6.31
N SER A 499 28.44 9.20 5.81
CA SER A 499 28.80 9.42 4.40
C SER A 499 28.14 8.35 3.53
N VAL A 500 27.39 8.77 2.52
CA VAL A 500 26.82 7.90 1.47
C VAL A 500 27.81 7.82 0.31
N LEU A 501 27.97 6.66 -0.32
CA LEU A 501 28.88 6.50 -1.48
C LEU A 501 28.30 7.13 -2.75
N GLY A 502 26.98 7.03 -2.93
CA GLY A 502 26.27 7.67 -4.02
C GLY A 502 24.75 7.55 -3.86
N PHE A 503 24.02 8.25 -4.72
CA PHE A 503 22.60 8.04 -4.97
C PHE A 503 22.21 8.56 -6.36
N CYS A 504 21.32 7.87 -7.05
CA CYS A 504 20.64 8.37 -8.25
C CYS A 504 19.13 8.32 -8.17
N THR A 505 18.48 9.12 -9.01
CA THR A 505 17.04 9.05 -9.24
C THR A 505 16.68 7.91 -10.19
N LEU A 506 15.65 7.12 -9.87
CA LEU A 506 14.99 6.24 -10.84
C LEU A 506 14.27 7.06 -11.93
N PRO A 507 14.04 6.50 -13.13
CA PRO A 507 13.22 7.16 -14.16
C PRO A 507 11.80 7.48 -13.66
N ASP A 508 11.47 8.77 -13.67
CA ASP A 508 10.15 9.30 -13.34
C ASP A 508 9.18 9.19 -14.54
N PRO A 509 8.04 8.47 -14.38
CA PRO A 509 7.02 8.33 -15.42
C PRO A 509 6.22 9.61 -15.69
N SER A 510 6.25 10.60 -14.80
CA SER A 510 5.51 11.86 -14.94
C SER A 510 6.18 12.83 -15.94
N VAL A 511 7.46 12.62 -16.26
CA VAL A 511 8.18 13.44 -17.25
C VAL A 511 7.76 13.05 -18.67
N ASN A 512 7.52 14.03 -19.53
CA ASN A 512 7.17 13.86 -20.94
C ASN A 512 7.90 14.90 -21.81
N ALA A 513 7.75 14.84 -23.13
CA ALA A 513 8.44 15.70 -24.10
C ALA A 513 8.23 17.22 -23.91
N SER A 514 7.16 17.62 -23.22
CA SER A 514 6.82 19.02 -22.96
C SER A 514 7.18 19.46 -21.53
N SER A 515 7.74 18.58 -20.71
CA SER A 515 8.10 18.91 -19.33
C SER A 515 9.22 19.97 -19.30
N PRO A 516 9.06 21.07 -18.53
CA PRO A 516 10.14 22.01 -18.33
C PRO A 516 11.26 21.38 -17.49
N SER A 517 12.49 21.87 -17.63
CA SER A 517 13.66 21.38 -16.89
C SER A 517 13.50 21.45 -15.37
N SER A 518 12.72 22.40 -14.86
CA SER A 518 12.37 22.48 -13.43
C SER A 518 11.66 21.23 -12.91
N HIS A 519 10.95 20.49 -13.77
CA HIS A 519 10.21 19.29 -13.40
C HIS A 519 11.12 18.08 -13.16
N TYR A 520 12.26 18.02 -13.86
CA TYR A 520 13.25 16.94 -13.72
C TYR A 520 14.62 17.45 -13.26
N VAL A 521 14.65 18.60 -12.58
CA VAL A 521 15.92 19.22 -12.13
C VAL A 521 16.70 18.31 -11.18
N LYS A 522 16.01 17.47 -10.41
CA LYS A 522 16.62 16.52 -9.48
C LYS A 522 17.20 15.27 -10.15
N ASP A 523 16.83 14.99 -11.40
CA ASP A 523 17.30 13.81 -12.13
C ASP A 523 18.83 13.82 -12.29
N GLY A 524 19.44 12.66 -12.18
CA GLY A 524 20.88 12.46 -12.26
C GLY A 524 21.43 11.73 -11.04
N CYS A 525 22.75 11.79 -10.91
CA CYS A 525 23.51 10.92 -10.01
C CYS A 525 24.50 11.71 -9.17
N ASN A 526 24.46 11.58 -7.85
CA ASN A 526 25.40 12.19 -6.92
C ASN A 526 26.34 11.10 -6.41
N ILE A 527 27.64 11.25 -6.63
CA ILE A 527 28.63 10.21 -6.34
C ILE A 527 29.77 10.80 -5.51
N LEU A 528 30.21 10.10 -4.47
CA LEU A 528 31.38 10.48 -3.69
C LEU A 528 32.63 10.31 -4.56
N ALA A 529 33.34 11.39 -4.86
CA ALA A 529 34.48 11.37 -5.80
C ALA A 529 35.64 10.44 -5.35
N LYS A 530 35.68 10.08 -4.07
CA LYS A 530 36.66 9.11 -3.51
C LYS A 530 36.46 7.68 -4.04
N THR A 531 35.31 7.37 -4.64
CA THR A 531 35.01 6.06 -5.25
C THR A 531 35.45 5.94 -6.71
N MET A 532 35.88 7.04 -7.32
CA MET A 532 36.41 7.01 -8.68
C MET A 532 37.69 6.15 -8.76
N PRO A 533 38.04 5.60 -9.94
CA PRO A 533 39.28 4.85 -10.13
C PRO A 533 40.51 5.65 -9.68
N GLY A 534 41.26 5.10 -8.71
CA GLY A 534 42.43 5.78 -8.13
C GLY A 534 42.10 6.76 -6.99
N GLY A 535 40.84 6.81 -6.56
CA GLY A 535 40.40 7.57 -5.39
C GLY A 535 40.87 6.96 -4.07
N SER A 536 40.63 7.68 -2.96
CA SER A 536 41.19 7.36 -1.65
C SER A 536 40.35 6.40 -0.80
N LEU A 537 39.21 5.92 -1.29
CA LEU A 537 38.35 4.99 -0.54
C LEU A 537 38.65 3.54 -0.91
N ASP A 538 39.49 2.89 -0.12
CA ASP A 538 39.86 1.48 -0.33
C ASP A 538 38.61 0.58 -0.46
N LEU A 539 38.73 -0.47 -1.29
CA LEU A 539 37.66 -1.40 -1.69
C LEU A 539 36.54 -0.84 -2.58
N TYR A 540 36.41 0.49 -2.71
CA TYR A 540 35.35 1.13 -3.51
C TYR A 540 35.89 2.18 -4.49
N ASN A 541 37.20 2.21 -4.74
CA ASN A 541 37.90 3.18 -5.58
C ASN A 541 38.23 2.66 -6.98
N ARG A 542 37.37 1.82 -7.57
CA ARG A 542 37.49 1.35 -8.96
C ARG A 542 36.33 1.82 -9.84
N GLY A 543 35.52 2.76 -9.35
CA GLY A 543 34.42 3.37 -10.10
C GLY A 543 33.14 2.55 -10.13
N GLY A 544 33.05 1.48 -9.32
CA GLY A 544 31.86 0.62 -9.24
C GLY A 544 30.63 1.35 -8.70
N THR A 545 30.82 2.27 -7.75
CA THR A 545 29.72 3.11 -7.24
C THR A 545 29.02 3.88 -8.36
N ALA A 546 29.76 4.53 -9.27
CA ALA A 546 29.11 5.27 -10.35
C ALA A 546 28.32 4.34 -11.29
N ILE A 547 28.82 3.12 -11.55
CA ILE A 547 28.13 2.12 -12.36
C ILE A 547 26.82 1.68 -11.68
N HIS A 548 26.88 1.32 -10.40
CA HIS A 548 25.71 0.92 -9.61
C HIS A 548 24.60 1.98 -9.66
N GLU A 549 24.99 3.21 -9.38
CA GLU A 549 24.09 4.35 -9.26
C GLU A 549 23.48 4.71 -10.63
N ILE A 550 24.27 4.69 -11.71
CA ILE A 550 23.76 4.85 -13.07
C ILE A 550 22.84 3.67 -13.47
N GLY A 551 22.98 2.51 -12.84
CA GLY A 551 22.04 1.38 -12.96
C GLY A 551 20.63 1.77 -12.50
N HIS A 552 20.52 2.45 -11.35
CA HIS A 552 19.26 3.06 -10.91
C HIS A 552 18.77 4.15 -11.87
N TRP A 553 19.65 5.00 -12.38
CA TRP A 553 19.24 6.00 -13.37
C TRP A 553 18.67 5.39 -14.66
N ASN A 554 19.11 4.18 -15.02
CA ASN A 554 18.54 3.36 -16.10
C ASN A 554 17.35 2.48 -15.66
N GLY A 555 16.92 2.54 -14.40
CA GLY A 555 15.71 1.89 -13.90
C GLY A 555 15.89 0.48 -13.35
N LEU A 556 17.10 0.10 -12.95
CA LEU A 556 17.35 -1.11 -12.17
C LEU A 556 17.07 -0.89 -10.69
N LEU A 557 16.63 -1.95 -10.03
CA LEU A 557 16.49 -2.02 -8.58
C LEU A 557 17.67 -2.83 -8.02
N HIS A 558 17.86 -2.77 -6.70
CA HIS A 558 18.82 -3.64 -6.04
C HIS A 558 18.43 -5.11 -6.22
N THR A 559 19.42 -6.00 -6.35
CA THR A 559 19.20 -7.46 -6.41
C THR A 559 18.46 -7.99 -5.17
N PHE A 560 18.64 -7.34 -4.02
CA PHE A 560 17.97 -7.62 -2.74
C PHE A 560 16.76 -6.72 -2.47
N GLN A 561 16.17 -6.11 -3.50
CA GLN A 561 15.06 -5.16 -3.31
C GLN A 561 13.89 -5.80 -2.54
N GLY A 562 13.44 -5.12 -1.48
CA GLY A 562 12.41 -5.64 -0.59
C GLY A 562 12.93 -6.54 0.53
N GLU A 563 14.21 -6.90 0.53
CA GLU A 563 14.92 -7.63 1.60
C GLU A 563 14.16 -8.89 2.06
N SER A 564 13.71 -9.72 1.11
CA SER A 564 12.89 -10.89 1.40
C SER A 564 13.20 -12.06 0.46
N CYS A 565 12.91 -13.29 0.93
CA CYS A 565 12.89 -14.50 0.11
C CYS A 565 11.46 -14.90 -0.30
N SER A 566 10.50 -13.97 -0.27
CA SER A 566 9.11 -14.29 -0.60
C SER A 566 8.91 -14.30 -2.12
N ALA A 567 8.15 -15.27 -2.62
CA ALA A 567 7.74 -15.31 -4.02
C ALA A 567 6.87 -14.10 -4.43
N ASP A 568 6.16 -13.49 -3.47
CA ASP A 568 5.34 -12.29 -3.71
C ASP A 568 6.17 -11.00 -3.82
N ASN A 569 7.48 -11.06 -3.50
CA ASN A 569 8.40 -9.95 -3.59
C ASN A 569 9.79 -10.45 -4.04
N PRO A 570 9.93 -10.78 -5.34
CA PRO A 570 11.06 -11.55 -5.89
C PRO A 570 12.40 -10.81 -5.98
N GLY A 571 12.58 -9.67 -5.29
CA GLY A 571 13.80 -8.87 -5.40
C GLY A 571 13.69 -7.77 -6.44
N ASP A 572 14.60 -7.76 -7.41
CA ASP A 572 14.69 -6.76 -8.48
C ASP A 572 13.65 -6.95 -9.62
N TYR A 573 12.84 -8.00 -9.53
CA TYR A 573 11.82 -8.40 -10.52
C TYR A 573 12.40 -8.81 -11.88
N ILE A 574 13.65 -9.29 -11.91
CA ILE A 574 14.36 -9.76 -13.11
C ILE A 574 14.68 -11.24 -12.94
N SER A 575 14.21 -12.07 -13.87
CA SER A 575 14.20 -13.54 -13.70
C SER A 575 15.57 -14.21 -13.74
N ASP A 576 16.59 -13.56 -14.31
CA ASP A 576 17.97 -14.06 -14.35
C ASP A 576 18.85 -13.49 -13.23
N THR A 577 18.28 -12.69 -12.33
CA THR A 577 18.90 -12.27 -11.07
C THR A 577 18.41 -13.21 -9.96
N PRO A 578 19.29 -13.96 -9.29
CA PRO A 578 18.94 -14.70 -8.08
C PRO A 578 18.40 -13.79 -6.97
N GLN A 579 17.33 -14.24 -6.31
CA GLN A 579 16.69 -13.50 -5.23
C GLN A 579 17.59 -13.45 -3.98
N GLN A 580 17.69 -12.27 -3.36
CA GLN A 580 18.49 -12.04 -2.16
C GLN A 580 17.66 -11.33 -1.09
N SER A 581 17.73 -11.81 0.14
CA SER A 581 17.09 -11.17 1.31
C SER A 581 17.97 -10.14 2.00
N THR A 582 19.29 -10.16 1.76
CA THR A 582 20.23 -9.23 2.39
C THR A 582 21.29 -8.77 1.39
N PRO A 583 21.77 -7.52 1.47
CA PRO A 583 22.89 -7.06 0.65
C PRO A 583 24.20 -7.79 0.97
N THR A 584 25.09 -7.89 -0.01
CA THR A 584 26.43 -8.43 0.23
C THR A 584 27.37 -7.38 0.79
N ASN A 585 28.24 -7.78 1.71
CA ASN A 585 29.34 -6.96 2.23
C ASN A 585 30.68 -7.57 1.80
N GLY A 586 31.56 -6.75 1.22
CA GLY A 586 32.86 -7.21 0.73
C GLY A 586 32.75 -8.07 -0.52
N CYS A 587 33.57 -9.13 -0.60
CA CYS A 587 33.66 -10.00 -1.78
C CYS A 587 33.75 -11.49 -1.37
N PRO A 588 32.68 -12.07 -0.78
CA PRO A 588 32.68 -13.48 -0.39
C PRO A 588 32.69 -14.39 -1.64
N ALA A 589 33.35 -15.55 -1.54
CA ALA A 589 33.42 -16.51 -2.64
C ALA A 589 32.05 -17.12 -3.00
N GLN A 590 31.18 -17.29 -2.00
CA GLN A 590 29.79 -17.74 -2.15
C GLN A 590 28.94 -17.12 -1.05
N LYS A 591 27.70 -16.80 -1.37
CA LYS A 591 26.68 -16.34 -0.44
C LYS A 591 25.32 -16.83 -0.94
N ASP A 592 24.47 -17.22 -0.01
CA ASP A 592 23.10 -17.66 -0.28
C ASP A 592 22.25 -17.23 0.90
N SER A 593 21.53 -16.12 0.74
CA SER A 593 20.63 -15.60 1.76
C SER A 593 19.18 -16.06 1.56
N CYS A 594 18.90 -16.78 0.47
CA CYS A 594 17.59 -17.36 0.14
C CYS A 594 17.72 -18.82 -0.33
N PRO A 595 18.07 -19.75 0.58
CA PRO A 595 18.44 -21.13 0.23
C PRO A 595 17.29 -21.97 -0.35
N ASP A 596 16.04 -21.56 -0.11
CA ASP A 596 14.85 -22.20 -0.67
C ASP A 596 14.49 -21.67 -2.08
N SER A 597 15.20 -20.65 -2.56
CA SER A 597 15.05 -20.06 -3.90
C SER A 597 16.20 -20.49 -4.83
N PRO A 598 15.98 -20.54 -6.16
CA PRO A 598 17.01 -21.00 -7.08
C PRO A 598 18.13 -19.96 -7.27
N GLY A 599 19.38 -20.39 -7.11
CA GLY A 599 20.58 -19.60 -7.38
C GLY A 599 21.32 -19.16 -6.10
N LEU A 600 22.60 -18.80 -6.24
CA LEU A 600 23.36 -18.13 -5.18
C LEU A 600 23.16 -16.61 -5.30
N ASP A 601 23.35 -15.89 -4.20
CA ASP A 601 23.36 -14.43 -4.20
C ASP A 601 24.30 -13.90 -5.29
N ALA A 602 23.84 -12.90 -6.03
CA ALA A 602 24.51 -12.28 -7.16
C ALA A 602 25.64 -11.34 -6.70
N VAL A 603 26.62 -11.87 -5.97
CA VAL A 603 27.75 -11.13 -5.37
C VAL A 603 28.54 -10.30 -6.40
N HIS A 604 28.58 -10.75 -7.66
CA HIS A 604 29.33 -10.11 -8.75
C HIS A 604 28.49 -9.11 -9.58
N ASP A 605 27.23 -8.92 -9.22
CA ASP A 605 26.30 -8.03 -9.91
C ASP A 605 26.50 -6.57 -9.47
N PHE A 606 26.50 -5.64 -10.43
CA PHE A 606 26.65 -4.21 -10.12
C PHE A 606 25.52 -3.65 -9.25
N MET A 607 24.35 -4.28 -9.19
CA MET A 607 23.20 -3.83 -8.38
C MET A 607 23.15 -4.46 -6.97
N ASP A 608 24.18 -5.20 -6.55
CA ASP A 608 24.42 -5.58 -5.15
C ASP A 608 25.28 -4.51 -4.42
N TYR A 609 25.58 -4.69 -3.13
CA TYR A 609 26.45 -3.82 -2.32
C TYR A 609 27.87 -4.37 -2.09
N SER A 610 28.28 -5.33 -2.91
CA SER A 610 29.64 -5.87 -2.90
C SER A 610 30.70 -4.78 -3.07
N SER A 611 31.91 -5.04 -2.58
CA SER A 611 33.05 -4.17 -2.85
C SER A 611 33.41 -4.18 -4.33
N ASP A 612 34.00 -3.09 -4.84
CA ASP A 612 34.34 -2.91 -6.26
C ASP A 612 35.22 -4.03 -6.85
N VAL A 613 36.02 -4.72 -6.01
CA VAL A 613 36.84 -5.87 -6.44
C VAL A 613 36.02 -7.07 -6.90
N CYS A 614 34.74 -7.13 -6.52
CA CYS A 614 33.84 -8.23 -6.83
C CYS A 614 32.93 -7.96 -8.02
N TYR A 615 32.72 -6.70 -8.38
CA TYR A 615 31.81 -6.37 -9.48
C TYR A 615 32.34 -6.83 -10.83
N GLU A 616 31.48 -7.46 -11.62
CA GLU A 616 31.84 -7.98 -12.94
C GLU A 616 30.90 -7.48 -14.04
N ARG A 617 29.57 -7.57 -13.83
CA ARG A 617 28.60 -7.34 -14.91
C ARG A 617 27.18 -7.09 -14.40
N PHE A 618 26.34 -6.57 -15.28
CA PHE A 618 24.89 -6.72 -15.19
C PHE A 618 24.46 -8.07 -15.77
N THR A 619 23.32 -8.62 -15.34
CA THR A 619 22.71 -9.76 -16.04
C THR A 619 22.18 -9.34 -17.42
N PRO A 620 22.04 -10.28 -18.37
CA PRO A 620 21.35 -10.01 -19.64
C PRO A 620 19.94 -9.42 -19.45
N GLY A 621 19.17 -9.90 -18.47
CA GLY A 621 17.84 -9.39 -18.14
C GLY A 621 17.86 -7.97 -17.58
N GLN A 622 18.86 -7.62 -16.78
CA GLN A 622 19.11 -6.23 -16.36
C GLN A 622 19.44 -5.34 -17.56
N GLY A 623 20.26 -5.82 -18.50
CA GLY A 623 20.53 -5.11 -19.76
C GLY A 623 19.25 -4.83 -20.55
N GLU A 624 18.40 -5.84 -20.74
CA GLU A 624 17.11 -5.69 -21.40
C GLU A 624 16.17 -4.72 -20.66
N ARG A 625 16.13 -4.79 -19.32
CA ARG A 625 15.35 -3.88 -18.47
C ARG A 625 15.78 -2.43 -18.68
N MET A 626 17.09 -2.15 -18.63
CA MET A 626 17.62 -0.80 -18.84
C MET A 626 17.25 -0.25 -20.22
N ARG A 627 17.36 -1.06 -21.27
CA ARG A 627 16.95 -0.65 -22.63
C ARG A 627 15.44 -0.35 -22.70
N SER A 628 14.62 -1.19 -22.09
CA SER A 628 13.16 -0.99 -22.05
C SER A 628 12.79 0.30 -21.28
N MET A 629 13.46 0.54 -20.16
CA MET A 629 13.31 1.77 -19.37
C MET A 629 13.76 3.00 -20.14
N TRP A 630 14.86 2.93 -20.90
CA TRP A 630 15.28 4.02 -21.78
C TRP A 630 14.19 4.38 -22.80
N ILE A 631 13.71 3.40 -23.57
CA ILE A 631 12.72 3.61 -24.64
C ILE A 631 11.41 4.17 -24.09
N SER A 632 10.94 3.64 -22.95
CA SER A 632 9.65 4.04 -22.37
C SER A 632 9.71 5.34 -21.57
N MET A 633 10.80 5.56 -20.84
CA MET A 633 10.87 6.63 -19.84
C MET A 633 11.75 7.79 -20.23
N ARG A 634 12.71 7.65 -21.14
CA ARG A 634 13.66 8.72 -21.49
C ARG A 634 13.60 9.12 -22.96
N GLU A 635 13.40 8.18 -23.88
CA GLU A 635 13.40 8.46 -25.31
C GLU A 635 12.30 9.47 -25.71
N GLY A 636 12.69 10.51 -26.45
CA GLY A 636 11.79 11.59 -26.86
C GLY A 636 11.41 12.60 -25.78
N LYS A 637 12.10 12.62 -24.62
CA LYS A 637 11.80 13.52 -23.49
C LYS A 637 12.88 14.54 -23.14
#